data_AF-A0A3C0BNL7-F1
#
_entry.id   AF-A0A3C0BNL7-F1
#
_cell.length_a   1.000
_cell.length_b   1.000
_cell.length_c   1.000
_cell.angle_alpha   90.00
_cell.angle_beta   90.00
_cell.angle_gamma   90.00
#
_symmetry.space_group_name_H-M   'P 1'
#
loop_
_entity.id
_entity.type
_entity.pdbx_description
1 polymer ?
#
loop_
_entity_poly.entity_id
_entity_poly.type
_entity_poly.pdbx_seq_one_letter_code
_entity_poly.pdbx_strand_id
1 'polypeptide(L)'
;MNDISWHNSGQNLIDEILETDVSGNTVCIWPLGQCGFILKTAETVIGIDPVLSPMYSSGGILQSLFLPPFKPDTELHLSWLLVSHNHSDHLDVPTIEGLLRANKDLHVIIPAAVKNEVSFSGKRVSYVKQDQPVPIPGGSVTGIATAHDVYRYDAEGSSY
;
A
#
# COMPACT_ATOMS: atom_id res chain seq x y z
N MET A 1 1.62 -20.69 22.38
CA MET A 1 1.29 -20.20 21.02
C MET A 1 2.24 -20.90 20.08
N ASN A 2 1.74 -21.53 19.01
CA ASN A 2 2.62 -21.99 17.94
C ASN A 2 3.41 -20.78 17.42
N ASP A 3 4.68 -20.97 17.05
CA ASP A 3 5.49 -19.93 16.41
C ASP A 3 4.85 -19.54 15.07
N ILE A 4 4.00 -18.51 15.10
CA ILE A 4 3.44 -17.91 13.90
C ILE A 4 4.53 -17.00 13.34
N SER A 5 5.10 -17.41 12.21
CA SER A 5 6.15 -16.67 11.52
C SER A 5 5.84 -16.55 10.04
N TRP A 6 6.45 -15.56 9.40
CA TRP A 6 6.44 -15.44 7.95
C TRP A 6 7.11 -16.64 7.30
N HIS A 7 6.53 -17.14 6.21
CA HIS A 7 7.24 -18.05 5.30
C HIS A 7 8.50 -17.40 4.73
N ASN A 8 8.42 -16.11 4.34
CA ASN A 8 9.54 -15.32 3.88
C ASN A 8 9.43 -13.87 4.38
N SER A 9 10.55 -13.25 4.77
CA SER A 9 10.60 -11.89 5.31
C SER A 9 12.02 -11.31 5.22
N GLY A 10 12.15 -10.03 5.57
CA GLY A 10 13.40 -9.28 5.55
C GLY A 10 14.01 -9.23 4.16
N GLN A 11 15.34 -9.31 4.10
CA GLN A 11 16.08 -9.23 2.86
C GLN A 11 15.70 -10.35 1.87
N ASN A 12 15.41 -11.56 2.35
CA ASN A 12 15.03 -12.67 1.48
C ASN A 12 13.75 -12.40 0.70
N LEU A 13 12.75 -11.75 1.30
CA LEU A 13 11.52 -11.37 0.60
C LEU A 13 11.76 -10.20 -0.35
N ILE A 14 12.61 -9.25 0.04
CA ILE A 14 13.00 -8.11 -0.79
C ILE A 14 13.70 -8.60 -2.06
N ASP A 15 14.67 -9.50 -1.92
CA ASP A 15 15.40 -10.11 -3.04
C ASP A 15 14.45 -10.91 -3.93
N GLU A 16 13.55 -11.71 -3.34
CA GLU A 16 12.54 -12.44 -4.10
C GLU A 16 11.67 -11.50 -4.96
N ILE A 17 11.17 -10.39 -4.39
CA ILE A 17 10.37 -9.40 -5.13
C ILE A 17 11.20 -8.75 -6.25
N LEU A 18 12.45 -8.36 -5.97
CA LEU A 18 13.31 -7.67 -6.93
C LEU A 18 13.73 -8.59 -8.08
N GLU A 19 14.12 -9.83 -7.77
CA GLU A 19 14.72 -10.78 -8.70
C GLU A 19 13.70 -11.63 -9.46
N THR A 20 12.44 -11.72 -8.99
CA THR A 20 11.39 -12.43 -9.74
C THR A 20 11.16 -11.76 -11.10
N ASP A 21 11.56 -12.45 -12.16
CA ASP A 21 11.28 -12.05 -13.54
C ASP A 21 9.82 -12.35 -13.88
N VAL A 22 9.06 -11.30 -14.15
CA VAL A 22 7.65 -11.41 -14.54
C VAL A 22 7.56 -11.18 -16.03
N SER A 23 7.22 -12.24 -16.77
CA SER A 23 7.16 -12.20 -18.23
C SER A 23 5.76 -12.50 -18.77
N GLY A 24 5.50 -12.03 -19.98
CA GLY A 24 4.21 -12.18 -20.66
C GLY A 24 3.06 -11.48 -19.94
N ASN A 25 1.85 -12.03 -20.05
CA ASN A 25 0.63 -11.48 -19.45
C ASN A 25 0.38 -12.06 -18.04
N THR A 26 1.38 -12.00 -17.18
CA THR A 26 1.31 -12.52 -15.81
C THR A 26 1.50 -11.43 -14.77
N VAL A 27 1.05 -11.71 -13.55
CA VAL A 27 1.24 -10.87 -12.37
C VAL A 27 1.70 -11.75 -11.21
N CYS A 28 2.73 -11.30 -10.51
CA CYS A 28 3.13 -11.91 -9.24
C CYS A 28 2.59 -11.06 -8.09
N ILE A 29 2.17 -11.73 -7.02
CA ILE A 29 1.50 -11.10 -5.87
C ILE A 29 2.15 -11.60 -4.59
N TRP A 30 2.57 -10.68 -3.72
CA TRP A 30 3.12 -10.97 -2.40
C TRP A 30 2.24 -10.33 -1.32
N PRO A 31 1.55 -11.13 -0.49
CA PRO A 31 0.87 -10.61 0.69
C PRO A 31 1.86 -10.11 1.74
N LEU A 32 1.60 -8.93 2.31
CA LEU A 32 2.41 -8.31 3.35
C LEU A 32 1.79 -8.42 4.76
N GLY A 33 0.61 -9.02 4.86
CA GLY A 33 -0.18 -9.07 6.09
C GLY A 33 -1.17 -7.91 6.16
N GLN A 34 -2.09 -7.96 7.12
CA GLN A 34 -3.30 -7.11 7.12
C GLN A 34 -3.99 -7.19 5.75
N CYS A 35 -4.16 -6.06 5.08
CA CYS A 35 -4.71 -5.96 3.74
C CYS A 35 -3.65 -5.56 2.69
N GLY A 36 -2.36 -5.63 3.04
CA GLY A 36 -1.26 -5.14 2.21
C GLY A 36 -0.76 -6.15 1.19
N PHE A 37 -0.45 -5.68 -0.02
CA PHE A 37 0.10 -6.49 -1.12
C PHE A 37 1.17 -5.74 -1.91
N ILE A 38 2.13 -6.49 -2.47
CA ILE A 38 2.96 -6.05 -3.60
C ILE A 38 2.51 -6.82 -4.84
N LEU A 39 2.30 -6.11 -5.94
CA LEU A 39 2.01 -6.66 -7.25
C LEU A 39 3.16 -6.30 -8.19
N LYS A 40 3.67 -7.27 -8.95
CA LYS A 40 4.69 -7.04 -9.98
C LYS A 40 4.20 -7.56 -11.31
N THR A 41 4.34 -6.73 -12.33
CA THR A 41 4.16 -7.07 -13.74
C THR A 41 5.50 -6.92 -14.46
N ALA A 42 5.54 -7.23 -15.76
CA ALA A 42 6.70 -6.96 -16.60
C ALA A 42 7.05 -5.45 -16.67
N GLU A 43 6.10 -4.56 -16.39
CA GLU A 43 6.23 -3.12 -16.62
C GLU A 43 6.34 -2.29 -15.34
N THR A 44 5.81 -2.78 -14.22
CA THR A 44 5.71 -1.98 -12.99
C THR A 44 5.56 -2.83 -11.73
N VAL A 45 5.98 -2.25 -10.60
CA VAL A 45 5.74 -2.75 -9.24
C VAL A 45 4.78 -1.79 -8.53
N ILE A 46 3.70 -2.35 -7.98
CA ILE A 46 2.59 -1.63 -7.34
C ILE A 46 2.43 -2.14 -5.91
N GLY A 47 2.37 -1.24 -4.93
CA GLY A 47 1.94 -1.56 -3.57
C GLY A 47 0.46 -1.24 -3.39
N ILE A 48 -0.26 -2.07 -2.65
CA ILE A 48 -1.66 -1.84 -2.26
C ILE A 48 -1.73 -1.97 -0.75
N ASP A 49 -2.23 -0.94 -0.06
CA ASP A 49 -2.49 -0.90 1.39
C ASP A 49 -1.34 -1.44 2.28
N PRO A 50 -0.05 -1.13 2.02
CA PRO A 50 1.01 -1.62 2.89
C PRO A 50 0.93 -0.93 4.25
N VAL A 51 0.86 -1.75 5.30
CA VAL A 51 1.08 -1.33 6.69
C VAL A 51 2.33 -2.02 7.21
N LEU A 52 3.44 -1.28 7.17
CA LEU A 52 4.79 -1.73 7.55
C LEU A 52 5.24 -1.17 8.91
N SER A 53 4.36 -0.45 9.60
CA SER A 53 4.54 -0.12 11.02
C SER A 53 3.95 -1.21 11.90
N PRO A 54 4.71 -1.73 12.89
CA PRO A 54 4.14 -2.62 13.89
C PRO A 54 3.02 -1.92 14.68
N MET A 55 1.85 -2.56 14.79
CA MET A 55 0.71 -2.02 15.52
C MET A 55 0.77 -2.45 16.99
N TYR A 56 1.08 -1.52 17.90
CA TYR A 56 1.08 -1.81 19.35
C TYR A 56 -0.13 -1.20 20.06
N SER A 57 -0.62 -1.89 21.08
CA SER A 57 -1.54 -1.32 22.07
C SER A 57 -0.81 -0.36 23.02
N SER A 58 -1.56 0.40 23.81
CA SER A 58 -1.01 1.28 24.86
C SER A 58 -0.15 0.53 25.88
N GLY A 59 -0.39 -0.78 26.06
CA GLY A 59 0.42 -1.66 26.90
C GLY A 59 1.65 -2.27 26.22
N GLY A 60 1.98 -1.87 24.98
CA GLY A 60 3.12 -2.39 24.23
C GLY A 60 2.92 -3.79 23.63
N ILE A 61 1.69 -4.31 23.67
CA ILE A 61 1.36 -5.62 23.09
C ILE A 61 1.09 -5.44 21.60
N LEU A 62 1.73 -6.25 20.76
CA LEU A 62 1.49 -6.29 19.31
C LEU A 62 0.03 -6.70 19.05
N GLN A 63 -0.68 -5.91 18.26
CA GLN A 63 -2.09 -6.13 17.92
C GLN A 63 -2.26 -6.91 16.61
N SER A 64 -1.22 -6.98 15.77
CA SER A 64 -1.19 -7.81 14.58
C SER A 64 -0.68 -9.22 14.90
N LEU A 65 -1.15 -10.21 14.14
CA LEU A 65 -0.66 -11.59 14.25
C LEU A 65 0.81 -11.73 13.80
N PHE A 66 1.25 -10.86 12.91
CA PHE A 66 2.60 -10.84 12.35
C PHE A 66 3.21 -9.45 12.51
N LEU A 67 4.51 -9.38 12.75
CA LEU A 67 5.27 -8.15 12.48
C LEU A 67 5.28 -7.88 10.97
N PRO A 68 5.44 -6.64 10.52
CA PRO A 68 5.69 -6.35 9.11
C PRO A 68 6.84 -7.18 8.54
N PRO A 69 6.72 -7.70 7.31
CA PRO A 69 7.73 -8.59 6.75
C PRO A 69 9.02 -7.83 6.38
N PHE A 70 8.98 -6.51 6.20
CA PHE A 70 10.15 -5.65 6.01
C PHE A 70 9.85 -4.22 6.48
N LYS A 71 10.85 -3.34 6.44
CA LYS A 71 10.74 -1.98 6.97
C LYS A 71 10.10 -1.02 5.94
N PRO A 72 9.45 0.06 6.38
CA PRO A 72 8.96 1.14 5.50
C PRO A 72 10.00 1.76 4.56
N ASP A 73 11.25 1.89 5.00
CA ASP A 73 12.37 2.41 4.22
C ASP A 73 13.05 1.29 3.43
N THR A 74 12.31 0.71 2.49
CA THR A 74 12.78 -0.37 1.62
C THR A 74 12.59 0.03 0.16
N GLU A 75 13.66 -0.08 -0.63
CA GLU A 75 13.64 0.12 -2.09
C GLU A 75 13.16 -1.17 -2.77
N LEU A 76 12.07 -1.08 -3.52
CA LEU A 76 11.43 -2.19 -4.23
C LEU A 76 11.14 -1.84 -5.70
N HIS A 77 11.68 -0.72 -6.20
CA HIS A 77 11.34 -0.11 -7.47
C HIS A 77 9.84 0.14 -7.63
N LEU A 78 9.17 0.51 -6.53
CA LEU A 78 7.75 0.84 -6.56
C LEU A 78 7.50 2.06 -7.43
N SER A 79 6.64 1.91 -8.43
CA SER A 79 6.17 3.03 -9.25
C SER A 79 4.86 3.59 -8.71
N TRP A 80 4.01 2.74 -8.13
CA TRP A 80 2.69 3.12 -7.64
C TRP A 80 2.41 2.56 -6.25
N LEU A 81 1.73 3.35 -5.43
CA LEU A 81 1.20 2.94 -4.15
C LEU A 81 -0.27 3.32 -4.09
N LEU A 82 -1.15 2.34 -3.88
CA LEU A 82 -2.58 2.52 -3.82
C LEU A 82 -3.04 2.37 -2.37
N VAL A 83 -3.80 3.34 -1.88
CA VAL A 83 -4.47 3.27 -0.59
C VAL A 83 -5.97 3.19 -0.85
N SER A 84 -6.65 2.20 -0.28
CA SER A 84 -8.07 1.96 -0.51
C SER A 84 -8.97 2.91 0.27
N HIS A 85 -8.67 3.15 1.55
CA HIS A 85 -9.42 4.04 2.45
C HIS A 85 -8.58 4.44 3.69
N ASN A 86 -9.15 5.24 4.59
CA ASN A 86 -8.43 5.90 5.68
C ASN A 86 -8.23 5.10 6.98
N HIS A 87 -8.67 3.86 7.08
CA HIS A 87 -8.47 3.09 8.30
C HIS A 87 -7.00 2.72 8.50
N SER A 88 -6.56 2.67 9.76
CA SER A 88 -5.13 2.54 10.11
C SER A 88 -4.49 1.20 9.70
N ASP A 89 -5.29 0.19 9.38
CA ASP A 89 -4.87 -1.10 8.83
C ASP A 89 -4.75 -1.11 7.30
N HIS A 90 -5.00 0.04 6.64
CA HIS A 90 -4.81 0.28 5.22
C HIS A 90 -3.94 1.52 4.93
N LEU A 91 -4.13 2.60 5.68
CA LEU A 91 -3.40 3.85 5.58
C LEU A 91 -2.48 4.03 6.79
N ASP A 92 -1.19 3.77 6.59
CA ASP A 92 -0.15 4.01 7.58
C ASP A 92 0.82 5.09 7.09
N VAL A 93 0.69 6.32 7.64
CA VAL A 93 1.50 7.48 7.23
C VAL A 93 3.02 7.19 7.33
N PRO A 94 3.56 6.62 8.43
CA PRO A 94 4.97 6.23 8.49
C PRO A 94 5.40 5.26 7.38
N THR A 95 4.55 4.30 7.00
CA THR A 95 4.81 3.40 5.87
C THR A 95 4.91 4.16 4.56
N ILE A 96 3.90 4.96 4.25
CA ILE A 96 3.82 5.72 3.00
C ILE A 96 5.02 6.66 2.89
N GLU A 97 5.37 7.38 3.97
CA GLU A 97 6.54 8.28 3.95
C GLU A 97 7.87 7.53 3.83
N GLY A 98 8.01 6.37 4.48
CA GLY A 98 9.17 5.50 4.33
C GLY A 98 9.38 5.06 2.88
N LEU A 99 8.31 4.56 2.26
CA LEU A 99 8.35 4.07 0.89
C LEU A 99 8.60 5.22 -0.10
N LEU A 100 7.99 6.39 0.12
CA LEU A 100 8.26 7.60 -0.67
C LEU A 100 9.73 8.01 -0.60
N ARG A 101 10.39 7.91 0.56
CA ARG A 101 11.81 8.23 0.69
C ARG A 101 12.70 7.21 -0.03
N ALA A 102 12.39 5.93 0.14
CA ALA A 102 13.18 4.85 -0.43
C ALA A 102 13.05 4.78 -1.95
N ASN A 103 11.82 4.87 -2.49
CA ASN A 103 11.50 4.65 -3.89
C ASN A 103 11.28 6.02 -4.59
N LYS A 104 12.26 6.44 -5.40
CA LYS A 104 12.29 7.82 -5.97
C LYS A 104 11.23 8.08 -7.03
N ASP A 105 10.81 7.04 -7.75
CA ASP A 105 9.81 7.14 -8.81
C ASP A 105 8.39 6.83 -8.31
N LEU A 106 8.24 6.50 -7.02
CA LEU A 106 6.96 6.15 -6.44
C LEU A 106 5.97 7.32 -6.49
N HIS A 107 4.77 7.04 -6.97
CA HIS A 107 3.62 7.92 -6.89
C HIS A 107 2.49 7.27 -6.07
N VAL A 108 1.93 8.02 -5.12
CA VAL A 108 0.91 7.52 -4.20
C VAL A 108 -0.47 8.01 -4.63
N ILE A 109 -1.45 7.12 -4.67
CA ILE A 109 -2.85 7.39 -4.97
C ILE A 109 -3.68 7.11 -3.72
N ILE A 110 -4.43 8.10 -3.27
CA ILE A 110 -5.25 8.08 -2.05
C ILE A 110 -6.66 8.58 -2.40
N PRO A 111 -7.74 8.10 -1.74
CA PRO A 111 -9.07 8.63 -1.95
C PRO A 111 -9.16 10.12 -1.61
N ALA A 112 -9.89 10.87 -2.42
CA ALA A 112 -9.94 12.33 -2.28
C ALA A 112 -10.55 12.80 -0.95
N ALA A 113 -11.49 12.02 -0.39
CA ALA A 113 -12.15 12.34 0.88
C ALA A 113 -11.16 12.39 2.07
N VAL A 114 -10.02 11.71 1.96
CA VAL A 114 -9.01 11.58 3.03
C VAL A 114 -8.02 12.77 3.03
N LYS A 115 -8.07 13.63 2.01
CA LYS A 115 -7.06 14.69 1.78
C LYS A 115 -6.82 15.61 2.97
N ASN A 116 -7.84 15.90 3.75
CA ASN A 116 -7.75 16.81 4.90
C ASN A 116 -7.42 16.10 6.22
N GLU A 117 -7.37 14.78 6.22
CA GLU A 117 -7.11 13.95 7.41
C GLU A 117 -5.64 13.57 7.54
N VAL A 118 -4.92 13.55 6.42
CA VAL A 118 -3.53 13.11 6.34
C VAL A 118 -2.64 14.18 5.69
N SER A 119 -1.38 14.20 6.09
CA SER A 119 -0.37 15.08 5.50
C SER A 119 0.91 14.27 5.28
N PHE A 120 1.48 14.40 4.09
CA PHE A 120 2.74 13.76 3.72
C PHE A 120 3.78 14.82 3.40
N SER A 121 5.04 14.54 3.74
CA SER A 121 6.17 15.42 3.40
C SER A 121 6.45 15.51 1.88
N GLY A 122 5.99 14.55 1.08
CA GLY A 122 6.24 14.45 -0.36
C GLY A 122 5.17 15.09 -1.25
N LYS A 123 5.57 15.57 -2.44
CA LYS A 123 4.65 16.11 -3.47
C LYS A 123 4.11 15.05 -4.45
N ARG A 124 4.49 13.79 -4.31
CA ARG A 124 4.14 12.66 -5.20
C ARG A 124 2.91 11.90 -4.70
N VAL A 125 1.89 12.65 -4.27
CA VAL A 125 0.65 12.11 -3.73
C VAL A 125 -0.52 12.73 -4.49
N SER A 126 -1.35 11.89 -5.10
CA SER A 126 -2.59 12.29 -5.77
C SER A 126 -3.80 11.83 -4.98
N TYR A 127 -4.76 12.73 -4.88
CA TYR A 127 -6.06 12.51 -4.24
C TYR A 127 -7.11 12.33 -5.33
N VAL A 128 -7.68 11.13 -5.43
CA VAL A 128 -8.47 10.71 -6.59
C VAL A 128 -9.90 10.38 -6.16
N LYS A 129 -10.88 10.80 -6.96
CA LYS A 129 -12.29 10.44 -6.74
C LYS A 129 -12.61 9.11 -7.40
N GLN A 130 -13.64 8.44 -6.90
CA GLN A 130 -14.19 7.24 -7.56
C GLN A 130 -14.53 7.53 -9.04
N ASP A 131 -14.46 6.48 -9.86
CA ASP A 131 -14.74 6.51 -11.30
C ASP A 131 -13.86 7.49 -12.10
N GLN A 132 -12.74 7.97 -11.51
CA GLN A 132 -11.71 8.73 -12.21
C GLN A 132 -10.48 7.85 -12.46
N PRO A 133 -10.27 7.37 -13.70
CA PRO A 133 -9.11 6.56 -14.03
C PRO A 133 -7.82 7.38 -13.94
N VAL A 134 -6.81 6.82 -13.28
CA VAL A 134 -5.43 7.28 -13.30
C VAL A 134 -4.64 6.39 -14.25
N PRO A 135 -4.06 6.92 -15.33
CA PRO A 135 -3.25 6.12 -16.24
C PRO A 135 -1.94 5.68 -15.56
N ILE A 136 -1.60 4.41 -15.71
CA ILE A 136 -0.35 3.79 -15.24
C ILE A 136 0.28 2.99 -16.39
N PRO A 137 1.57 2.64 -16.36
CA PRO A 137 2.15 1.71 -17.33
C PRO A 137 1.30 0.42 -17.41
N GLY A 138 0.95 0.02 -18.63
CA GLY A 138 0.16 -1.20 -18.88
C GLY A 138 -1.34 -1.08 -18.64
N GLY A 139 -1.86 0.06 -18.17
CA GLY A 139 -3.30 0.22 -17.96
C GLY A 139 -3.74 1.48 -17.21
N SER A 140 -4.72 1.31 -16.31
CA SER A 140 -5.24 2.40 -15.49
C SER A 140 -5.74 1.89 -14.15
N VAL A 141 -5.60 2.70 -13.11
CA VAL A 141 -6.21 2.47 -11.79
C VAL A 141 -7.50 3.27 -11.71
N THR A 142 -8.62 2.61 -11.37
CA THR A 142 -9.90 3.29 -11.15
C THR A 142 -10.39 2.93 -9.75
N GLY A 143 -10.55 3.93 -8.89
CA GLY A 143 -11.21 3.74 -7.59
C GLY A 143 -12.70 3.49 -7.81
N ILE A 144 -13.26 2.48 -7.14
CA ILE A 144 -14.69 2.15 -7.20
C ILE A 144 -15.29 2.40 -5.83
N ALA A 145 -16.48 3.02 -5.80
CA ALA A 145 -17.22 3.24 -4.56
C ALA A 145 -17.47 1.91 -3.85
N THR A 146 -16.99 1.78 -2.61
CA THR A 146 -17.13 0.54 -1.84
C THR A 146 -17.75 0.85 -0.49
N ALA A 147 -18.72 0.05 -0.06
CA ALA A 147 -19.22 0.13 1.30
C ALA A 147 -18.23 -0.58 2.22
N HIS A 148 -17.75 0.11 3.26
CA HIS A 148 -16.99 -0.54 4.34
C HIS A 148 -17.96 -1.39 5.19
N ASP A 149 -18.88 -0.71 5.88
CA ASP A 149 -20.14 -1.29 6.42
C ASP A 149 -21.38 -0.58 5.83
N VAL A 150 -21.19 0.69 5.44
CA VAL A 150 -22.12 1.57 4.74
C VAL A 150 -21.31 2.46 3.81
N TYR A 151 -21.92 2.93 2.71
CA TYR A 151 -21.27 3.93 1.85
C TYR A 151 -21.12 5.26 2.59
N ARG A 152 -19.92 5.85 2.53
CA ARG A 152 -19.61 7.16 3.09
C ARG A 152 -19.01 8.05 2.02
N TYR A 153 -19.45 9.30 1.98
CA TYR A 153 -18.99 10.29 1.02
C TYR A 153 -18.66 11.61 1.73
N ASP A 154 -17.66 12.35 1.23
CA ASP A 154 -17.41 13.73 1.64
C ASP A 154 -18.51 14.69 1.10
N ALA A 155 -18.42 15.98 1.46
CA ALA A 155 -19.39 16.99 1.02
C ALA A 155 -19.40 17.19 -0.51
N GLU A 156 -18.30 16.81 -1.17
CA GLU A 156 -18.07 16.87 -2.61
C GLU A 156 -18.39 15.55 -3.35
N GLY A 157 -19.00 14.58 -2.65
CA GLY A 157 -19.46 13.30 -3.20
C GLY A 157 -18.36 12.26 -3.44
N SER A 158 -17.14 12.45 -2.92
CA SER A 158 -16.04 11.48 -3.04
C SER A 158 -16.18 10.39 -1.97
N SER A 159 -16.04 9.12 -2.35
CA SER A 159 -15.99 8.03 -1.36
C SER A 159 -14.74 8.14 -0.51
N TYR A 160 -14.91 7.79 0.77
CA TYR A 160 -13.80 7.43 1.66
C TYR A 160 -13.17 6.11 1.25
#